data_AF-A0A0F8X954-F1
#
_entry.id   AF-A0A0F8X954-F1
#
_cell.length_a   1.000
_cell.length_b   1.000
_cell.length_c   1.000
_cell.angle_alpha   90.00
_cell.angle_beta   90.00
_cell.angle_gamma   90.00
#
_symmetry.space_group_name_H-M   'P 1'
#
loop_
_entity.id
_entity.type
_entity.pdbx_description
1 polymer ?
#
loop_
_entity_poly.entity_id
_entity_poly.type
_entity_poly.pdbx_seq_one_letter_code
_entity_poly.pdbx_strand_id
1 'polypeptide(L)'
;LCIIVAKMNEKEGKHSIMTVIEVEGEPDVANVFNYIGLPGEDDDQAEFKLLLAKRFFNQFGIEMNNGVELEQFVGSRAKGRLIQEEYPEGSGLLKNTLQVNRLPMEEDE
;
A
#
# COMPACT_ATOMS: atom_id res chain seq x y z
N LEU A 1 12.80 1.11 8.21
CA LEU A 1 11.46 0.66 8.66
C LEU A 1 10.42 1.66 8.17
N CYS A 2 9.21 1.25 7.83
CA CYS A 2 8.25 2.10 7.13
C CYS A 2 7.30 2.84 8.11
N ILE A 3 7.19 4.17 8.08
CA ILE A 3 6.18 4.94 8.86
C ILE A 3 5.10 5.44 7.91
N ILE A 4 3.82 5.18 8.22
CA ILE A 4 2.70 5.57 7.36
C ILE A 4 2.01 6.86 7.85
N VAL A 5 1.70 7.76 6.90
CA VAL A 5 0.60 8.74 6.99
C VAL A 5 -0.43 8.40 5.92
N ALA A 6 -1.72 8.34 6.27
CA ALA A 6 -2.80 7.93 5.36
C ALA A 6 -3.88 9.00 5.17
N LYS A 7 -4.47 9.05 3.97
CA LYS A 7 -5.70 9.80 3.68
C LYS A 7 -6.56 9.09 2.65
N MET A 8 -7.87 9.26 2.74
CA MET A 8 -8.79 8.84 1.67
C MET A 8 -8.56 9.70 0.42
N ASN A 9 -8.54 9.03 -0.73
CA ASN A 9 -8.43 9.66 -2.03
C ASN A 9 -9.50 9.08 -2.95
N GLU A 10 -10.40 9.96 -3.38
CA GLU A 10 -11.48 9.66 -4.31
C GLU A 10 -11.23 10.41 -5.61
N LYS A 11 -11.08 9.65 -6.70
CA LYS A 11 -10.91 10.23 -8.04
C LYS A 11 -11.74 9.40 -9.02
N GLU A 12 -12.67 10.04 -9.72
CA GLU A 12 -13.48 9.40 -10.77
C GLU A 12 -14.21 8.13 -10.28
N GLY A 13 -14.79 8.16 -9.07
CA GLY A 13 -15.48 7.01 -8.47
C GLY A 13 -14.57 5.88 -7.99
N LYS A 14 -13.24 6.03 -8.09
CA LYS A 14 -12.27 5.09 -7.53
C LYS A 14 -11.88 5.52 -6.13
N HIS A 15 -12.06 4.63 -5.17
CA HIS A 15 -11.62 4.84 -3.79
C HIS A 15 -10.23 4.24 -3.58
N SER A 16 -9.35 5.01 -2.96
CA SER A 16 -8.01 4.55 -2.61
C SER A 16 -7.57 5.16 -1.28
N ILE A 17 -6.75 4.43 -0.55
CA ILE A 17 -6.04 4.96 0.62
C ILE A 17 -4.64 5.34 0.14
N MET A 18 -4.36 6.65 0.14
CA MET A 18 -3.01 7.13 -0.17
C MET A 18 -2.17 7.05 1.11
N THR A 19 -1.09 6.27 1.06
CA THR A 19 -0.11 6.16 2.14
C THR A 19 1.22 6.79 1.74
N VAL A 20 1.77 7.61 2.63
CA VAL A 20 3.13 8.14 2.53
C VAL A 20 3.98 7.32 3.48
N ILE A 21 4.98 6.64 2.94
CA ILE A 21 5.84 5.71 3.67
C ILE A 21 7.25 6.30 3.78
N GLU A 22 7.70 6.52 5.00
CA GLU A 22 9.06 7.00 5.29
C GLU A 22 10.00 5.84 5.61
N VAL A 23 11.27 5.92 5.20
CA VAL A 23 12.28 4.90 5.52
C VAL A 23 13.04 5.32 6.79
N GLU A 24 12.65 4.76 7.93
CA GLU A 24 13.35 4.99 9.21
C GLU A 24 14.83 4.63 9.09
N GLY A 25 15.67 5.55 9.56
CA GLY A 25 17.12 5.46 9.53
C GLY A 25 17.75 6.15 8.32
N GLU A 26 16.96 6.49 7.30
CA GLU A 26 17.42 7.04 6.02
C GLU A 26 16.70 8.37 5.70
N PRO A 27 17.03 9.48 6.40
CA PRO A 27 16.32 10.75 6.26
C PRO A 27 16.47 11.40 4.88
N ASP A 28 17.51 11.01 4.13
CA ASP A 28 17.80 11.55 2.79
C ASP A 28 17.07 10.78 1.67
N VAL A 29 16.38 9.68 2.01
CA VAL A 29 15.61 8.90 1.04
C VAL A 29 14.23 9.52 0.86
N ALA A 30 13.84 9.73 -0.40
CA ALA A 30 12.51 10.22 -0.73
C ALA A 30 11.41 9.29 -0.22
N ASN A 31 10.36 9.88 0.34
CA ASN A 31 9.18 9.15 0.79
C ASN A 31 8.55 8.32 -0.35
N VAL A 32 8.10 7.13 0.00
CA VAL A 32 7.44 6.22 -0.93
C VAL A 32 5.93 6.49 -0.89
N PHE A 33 5.39 6.94 -2.02
CA PHE A 33 3.95 7.15 -2.19
C PHE A 33 3.30 5.86 -2.70
N ASN A 34 2.46 5.28 -1.85
CA ASN A 34 1.72 4.06 -2.14
C ASN A 34 0.20 4.34 -2.14
N TYR A 35 -0.53 3.67 -3.02
CA TYR A 35 -1.97 3.83 -3.17
C TYR A 35 -2.62 2.46 -3.04
N ILE A 36 -3.40 2.26 -1.98
CA ILE A 36 -4.14 1.02 -1.75
C ILE A 36 -5.50 1.19 -2.42
N GLY A 37 -5.70 0.53 -3.57
CA GLY A 37 -6.98 0.55 -4.25
C GLY A 37 -8.04 -0.20 -3.43
N LEU A 38 -9.21 0.42 -3.26
CA LEU A 38 -10.37 -0.21 -2.63
C LEU A 38 -11.39 -0.59 -3.71
N PRO A 39 -12.04 -1.75 -3.59
CA PRO A 39 -13.07 -2.16 -4.54
C PRO A 39 -14.29 -1.23 -4.46
N GLY A 40 -14.83 -0.86 -5.61
CA GLY A 40 -16.17 -0.26 -5.75
C GLY A 40 -17.25 -1.32 -5.99
N GLU A 41 -18.53 -0.92 -6.03
CA GLU A 41 -19.66 -1.84 -6.22
C GLU A 41 -19.60 -2.62 -7.55
N ASP A 42 -19.13 -1.99 -8.63
CA ASP A 42 -19.05 -2.58 -9.98
C ASP A 42 -17.61 -2.92 -10.42
N ASP A 43 -16.71 -3.19 -9.47
CA ASP A 43 -15.28 -3.36 -9.74
C ASP A 43 -14.93 -4.80 -10.18
N ASP A 44 -14.67 -4.98 -11.47
CA ASP A 44 -14.26 -6.24 -12.09
C ASP A 44 -12.88 -6.74 -11.61
N GLN A 45 -12.13 -5.93 -10.86
CA GLN A 45 -10.90 -6.33 -10.17
C GLN A 45 -11.05 -6.34 -8.63
N ALA A 46 -12.28 -6.43 -8.12
CA ALA A 46 -12.54 -6.31 -6.68
C ALA A 46 -11.74 -7.30 -5.83
N GLU A 47 -11.71 -8.57 -6.21
CA GLU A 47 -10.99 -9.62 -5.46
C GLU A 47 -9.49 -9.35 -5.40
N PHE A 48 -8.89 -8.95 -6.52
CA PHE A 48 -7.47 -8.64 -6.60
C PHE A 48 -7.10 -7.40 -5.77
N LYS A 49 -7.89 -6.32 -5.85
CA LYS A 49 -7.68 -5.13 -5.02
C LYS A 49 -7.81 -5.43 -3.55
N LEU A 50 -8.83 -6.22 -3.18
CA LEU A 50 -9.03 -6.65 -1.80
C LEU A 50 -7.85 -7.52 -1.31
N LEU A 51 -7.31 -8.41 -2.15
CA LEU A 51 -6.13 -9.21 -1.83
C LEU A 51 -4.91 -8.32 -1.55
N LEU A 52 -4.62 -7.36 -2.43
CA LEU A 52 -3.51 -6.43 -2.24
C LEU A 52 -3.68 -5.57 -1.00
N ALA A 53 -4.90 -5.10 -0.73
CA ALA A 53 -5.23 -4.36 0.48
C ALA A 53 -4.99 -5.22 1.74
N LYS A 54 -5.49 -6.46 1.76
CA LYS A 54 -5.26 -7.42 2.86
C LYS A 54 -3.77 -7.67 3.11
N ARG A 55 -2.97 -7.88 2.05
CA ARG A 55 -1.51 -8.03 2.14
C ARG A 55 -0.86 -6.82 2.79
N PHE A 56 -1.23 -5.61 2.36
CA PHE A 56 -0.73 -4.37 2.94
C PHE A 56 -1.10 -4.27 4.43
N PHE A 57 -2.38 -4.45 4.77
CA PHE A 57 -2.84 -4.34 6.15
C PHE A 57 -2.15 -5.35 7.06
N ASN A 58 -2.01 -6.59 6.61
CA ASN A 58 -1.30 -7.63 7.35
C ASN A 58 0.18 -7.26 7.58
N GLN A 59 0.88 -6.80 6.54
CA GLN A 59 2.29 -6.43 6.65
C GLN A 59 2.54 -5.29 7.63
N PHE A 60 1.61 -4.34 7.74
CA PHE A 60 1.70 -3.20 8.65
C PHE A 60 0.97 -3.40 9.99
N GLY A 61 0.40 -4.58 10.24
CA GLY A 61 -0.31 -4.88 11.49
C GLY A 61 -1.61 -4.11 11.67
N ILE A 62 -2.27 -3.73 10.58
CA ILE A 62 -3.54 -3.01 10.57
C ILE A 62 -4.69 -4.04 10.65
N GLU A 63 -5.46 -3.99 11.73
CA GLU A 63 -6.57 -4.92 11.95
C GLU A 63 -7.80 -4.56 11.12
N MET A 64 -8.36 -5.56 10.43
CA MET A 64 -9.58 -5.44 9.62
C MET A 64 -10.82 -5.90 10.40
N ASN A 65 -11.27 -5.13 11.39
CA ASN A 65 -12.45 -5.46 12.19
C ASN A 65 -13.71 -4.80 11.58
N ASN A 66 -14.29 -5.42 10.55
CA ASN A 66 -15.39 -4.89 9.73
C ASN A 66 -15.04 -3.64 8.87
N GLY A 67 -13.77 -3.44 8.59
CA GLY A 67 -13.28 -2.28 7.86
C GLY A 67 -11.89 -1.91 8.36
N VAL A 68 -11.39 -0.78 7.88
CA VAL A 68 -10.16 -0.15 8.36
C VAL A 68 -10.43 1.34 8.56
N GLU A 69 -9.92 1.86 9.66
CA GLU A 69 -9.96 3.28 10.01
C GLU A 69 -8.61 3.92 9.68
N LEU A 70 -8.60 5.16 9.19
CA LEU A 70 -7.36 5.83 8.75
C LEU A 70 -6.35 6.02 9.88
N GLU A 71 -6.83 6.19 11.11
CA GLU A 71 -6.04 6.37 12.32
C GLU A 71 -5.16 5.14 12.60
N GLN A 72 -5.59 3.94 12.18
CA GLN A 72 -4.82 2.71 12.35
C GLN A 72 -3.54 2.69 11.49
N PHE A 73 -3.48 3.52 10.44
CA PHE A 73 -2.30 3.61 9.58
C PHE A 73 -1.24 4.50 10.19
N VAL A 74 -1.63 5.57 10.87
CA VAL A 74 -0.69 6.61 11.32
C VAL A 74 0.29 6.02 12.33
N GLY A 75 1.58 6.06 11.97
CA GLY A 75 2.64 5.51 12.82
C GLY A 75 2.77 3.99 12.79
N SER A 76 1.97 3.27 11.99
CA SER A 76 2.14 1.83 11.78
C SER A 76 3.47 1.52 11.11
N ARG A 77 4.11 0.42 11.54
CA ARG A 77 5.51 0.10 11.20
C ARG A 77 5.63 -1.30 10.63
N ALA A 78 6.34 -1.41 9.50
CA ALA A 78 6.67 -2.71 8.90
C ALA A 78 8.10 -2.78 8.39
N LYS A 79 8.59 -4.01 8.25
CA LYS A 79 9.69 -4.33 7.33
C LYS A 79 9.09 -4.50 5.94
N GLY A 80 9.64 -3.77 4.98
CA GLY A 80 9.19 -3.81 3.60
C GLY A 80 10.36 -3.88 2.64
N ARG A 81 10.11 -4.46 1.47
CA ARG A 81 11.06 -4.46 0.36
C ARG A 81 10.63 -3.37 -0.61
N LEU A 82 11.55 -2.47 -0.93
CA LEU A 82 11.35 -1.50 -2.01
C LEU A 82 11.98 -2.05 -3.28
N ILE A 83 11.27 -1.89 -4.39
CA ILE A 83 11.77 -2.17 -5.73
C ILE A 83 11.72 -0.87 -6.54
N GLN A 84 12.55 -0.79 -7.59
CA GLN A 84 12.52 0.32 -8.53
C GLN A 84 11.75 -0.10 -9.77
N GLU A 85 10.76 0.71 -10.14
CA GLU A 85 9.94 0.53 -11.33
C GLU A 85 9.92 1.80 -12.15
N GLU A 86 9.77 1.67 -13.46
CA GLU A 86 9.69 2.79 -14.37
C GLU A 86 8.28 3.39 -14.38
N TYR A 87 8.15 4.73 -14.27
CA TYR A 87 6.86 5.40 -14.21
C TYR A 87 6.83 6.77 -14.90
N PRO A 88 5.96 6.98 -15.91
CA PRO A 88 5.18 5.94 -16.60
C PRO A 88 6.09 4.97 -17.36
N GLU A 89 5.59 3.77 -17.66
CA GLU A 89 6.34 2.75 -18.38
C GLU A 89 6.90 3.32 -19.71
N GLY A 90 8.20 3.13 -19.96
CA GLY A 90 8.90 3.65 -21.13
C GLY A 90 9.37 5.12 -21.03
N SER A 91 9.28 5.77 -19.87
CA SER A 91 9.75 7.15 -19.65
C SER A 91 11.22 7.29 -19.21
N GLY A 92 11.85 6.21 -18.79
CA GLY A 92 13.17 6.15 -18.14
C GLY A 92 13.18 6.67 -16.69
N LEU A 93 12.05 7.13 -16.17
CA LEU A 93 11.95 7.68 -14.81
C LEU A 93 11.68 6.56 -13.81
N LEU A 94 12.60 6.35 -12.87
CA LEU A 94 12.45 5.34 -11.83
C LEU A 94 11.69 5.89 -10.62
N LYS A 95 10.81 5.06 -10.08
CA LYS A 95 10.08 5.27 -8.83
C LYS A 95 10.34 4.11 -7.88
N ASN A 96 10.50 4.42 -6.60
CA ASN A 96 10.48 3.41 -5.55
C ASN A 96 9.03 2.96 -5.29
N THR A 97 8.78 1.66 -5.43
CA THR A 97 7.50 1.02 -5.15
C THR A 97 7.67 0.04 -3.98
N LEU A 98 6.69 0.02 -3.07
CA LEU A 98 6.63 -1.00 -2.03
C LEU A 98 6.17 -2.32 -2.64
N GLN A 99 7.00 -3.36 -2.53
CA GLN A 99 6.56 -4.72 -2.75
C GLN A 99 5.92 -5.26 -1.48
N VAL A 100 4.59 -5.45 -1.53
CA VAL A 100 3.84 -6.04 -0.42
C VAL A 100 4.06 -7.56 -0.35
N ASN A 101 4.22 -8.08 0.87
CA ASN A 101 4.44 -9.51 1.08
C ASN A 101 3.16 -10.30 0.77
N ARG A 102 3.31 -11.57 0.38
CA ARG A 102 2.19 -12.52 0.34
C ARG A 102 1.68 -12.77 1.77
N LEU A 103 0.40 -13.08 1.91
CA LEU A 103 -0.14 -13.53 3.18
C LEU A 103 0.41 -14.94 3.49
N PRO A 104 0.57 -15.32 4.77
CA PRO A 104 1.06 -16.65 5.15
C PRO A 104 0.25 -17.81 4.55
N MET A 105 -1.05 -17.60 4.32
CA MET A 105 -1.95 -18.59 3.71
C MET A 105 -1.75 -18.78 2.19
N GLU A 106 -0.94 -17.95 1.55
CA GLU A 106 -0.65 -17.99 0.10
C GLU A 106 0.71 -18.64 -0.22
N GLU A 107 1.43 -19.15 0.80
CA GLU A 107 2.74 -19.78 0.63
C GLU A 107 2.63 -21.27 0.21
N ASP A 108 1.44 -21.88 0.33
CA ASP A 108 1.19 -23.31 0.06
C ASP A 108 0.54 -23.59 -1.33
N GLU A 109 0.44 -22.60 -2.22
CA GLU A 109 -0.01 -22.75 -3.63
C GLU A 109 1.14 -22.53 -4.64
#